data_AF-A0A0Q8N6Q4-F1
#
_entry.id   AF-A0A0Q8N6Q4-F1
#
_cell.length_a   1.000
_cell.length_b   1.000
_cell.length_c   1.000
_cell.angle_alpha   90.00
_cell.angle_beta   90.00
_cell.angle_gamma   90.00
#
_symmetry.space_group_name_H-M   'P 1'
#
loop_
_entity.id
_entity.type
_entity.pdbx_description
1 polymer ?
#
loop_
_entity_poly.entity_id
_entity_poly.type
_entity_poly.pdbx_seq_one_letter_code
_entity_poly.pdbx_strand_id
1 'polypeptide(L)'
;MSDFKLWLEFEEVDPDNWQINNDFCNINVELADGRKYGMNVWTYEFLKTTVENDKTNGDNLHGLYVIPPDLFVKELTRGCIEKQLKIY
;
A
#
# COMPACT_ATOMS: atom_id res chain seq x y z
N MET A 1 -17.53 11.83 10.01
CA MET A 1 -17.39 10.49 9.42
C MET A 1 -16.87 10.67 8.00
N SER A 2 -15.93 9.86 7.54
CA SER A 2 -15.43 9.92 6.16
C SER A 2 -16.54 9.56 5.17
N ASP A 3 -16.53 10.18 3.99
CA ASP A 3 -17.52 9.97 2.91
C ASP A 3 -17.36 8.62 2.18
N PHE A 4 -16.56 7.71 2.74
CA PHE A 4 -16.23 6.40 2.18
C PHE A 4 -16.08 5.33 3.26
N LYS A 5 -16.31 4.07 2.87
CA LYS A 5 -15.93 2.88 3.65
C LYS A 5 -14.56 2.39 3.18
N LEU A 6 -13.72 2.01 4.13
CA LEU A 6 -12.37 1.51 3.87
C LEU A 6 -12.18 0.12 4.47
N TRP A 7 -11.89 -0.85 3.62
CA TRP A 7 -11.42 -2.18 3.98
C TRP A 7 -9.93 -2.31 3.66
N LEU A 8 -9.18 -2.97 4.55
CA LEU A 8 -7.73 -3.14 4.49
C LEU A 8 -7.42 -4.65 4.51
N GLU A 9 -6.54 -5.08 3.62
CA GLU A 9 -6.06 -6.45 3.49
C GLU A 9 -4.53 -6.47 3.56
N PHE A 10 -4.00 -7.24 4.51
CA PHE A 10 -2.57 -7.37 4.76
C PHE A 10 -2.14 -8.81 4.46
N GLU A 11 -0.94 -8.95 3.89
CA GLU A 11 -0.34 -10.27 3.64
C GLU A 11 0.21 -10.90 4.93
N GLU A 12 0.67 -10.06 5.87
CA GLU A 12 1.21 -10.51 7.15
C GLU A 12 0.08 -10.81 8.14
N VAL A 13 0.04 -12.04 8.63
CA VAL A 13 -0.94 -12.52 9.61
C VAL A 13 -0.39 -12.54 11.02
N ASP A 14 0.95 -12.48 11.18
CA ASP A 14 1.65 -12.39 12.45
C ASP A 14 1.90 -10.93 12.84
N PRO A 15 1.22 -10.41 13.88
CA PRO A 15 1.41 -9.03 14.34
C PRO A 15 2.85 -8.71 14.73
N ASP A 16 3.64 -9.71 15.14
CA ASP A 16 5.02 -9.51 15.59
C ASP A 16 6.01 -9.33 14.43
N ASN A 17 5.64 -9.75 13.21
CA ASN A 17 6.43 -9.57 11.99
C ASN A 17 6.00 -8.37 11.15
N TRP A 18 4.89 -7.71 11.51
CA TRP A 18 4.35 -6.60 10.73
C TRP A 18 5.24 -5.36 10.81
N GLN A 19 5.96 -5.08 9.72
CA GLN A 19 6.73 -3.86 9.53
C GLN A 19 5.85 -2.71 9.04
N ILE A 20 5.15 -2.06 9.95
CA ILE A 20 4.18 -0.98 9.66
C ILE A 20 4.74 0.12 8.71
N ASN A 21 6.05 0.38 8.73
CA ASN A 21 6.71 1.38 7.91
C ASN A 21 7.42 0.82 6.65
N ASN A 22 7.51 -0.49 6.45
CA ASN A 22 8.22 -1.15 5.35
C ASN A 22 7.44 -2.36 4.84
N ASP A 23 6.23 -2.11 4.34
CA ASP A 23 5.34 -3.17 3.84
C ASP A 23 4.32 -2.59 2.86
N PHE A 24 3.46 -3.44 2.30
CA PHE A 24 2.32 -3.07 1.47
C PHE A 24 1.01 -3.67 1.95
N CYS A 25 -0.10 -3.11 1.48
CA CYS A 25 -1.43 -3.68 1.67
C CYS A 25 -2.31 -3.42 0.46
N ASN A 26 -3.36 -4.23 0.31
CA ASN A 26 -4.44 -3.94 -0.63
C ASN A 26 -5.59 -3.29 0.13
N ILE A 27 -6.27 -2.34 -0.50
CA ILE A 27 -7.43 -1.68 0.07
C ILE A 27 -8.61 -1.71 -0.90
N ASN A 28 -9.81 -1.69 -0.33
CA ASN A 28 -11.03 -1.41 -1.08
C ASN A 28 -11.71 -0.17 -0.49
N VAL A 29 -11.88 0.85 -1.33
CA VAL A 29 -12.59 2.09 -1.02
C VAL A 29 -13.98 2.05 -1.67
N GLU A 30 -15.04 2.15 -0.88
CA GLU A 30 -16.42 2.27 -1.35
C GLU A 30 -16.96 3.67 -1.05
N LEU A 31 -17.33 4.42 -2.09
CA LEU A 31 -17.91 5.75 -1.98
C LEU A 31 -19.42 5.70 -1.71
N ALA A 32 -19.97 6.81 -1.23
CA ALA A 32 -21.41 6.92 -0.94
C ALA A 32 -22.32 6.68 -2.17
N ASP A 33 -21.83 6.93 -3.39
CA ASP A 33 -22.55 6.68 -4.64
C ASP A 33 -22.43 5.23 -5.15
N GLY A 34 -21.79 4.36 -4.38
CA GLY A 34 -21.63 2.93 -4.68
C GLY A 34 -20.41 2.60 -5.56
N ARG A 35 -19.64 3.59 -6.02
CA ARG A 35 -18.37 3.31 -6.72
C ARG A 35 -17.37 2.62 -5.79
N LYS A 36 -16.62 1.68 -6.34
CA LYS A 36 -15.60 0.88 -5.63
C LYS A 36 -14.26 0.96 -6.35
N TYR A 37 -13.20 1.17 -5.57
CA TYR A 37 -11.82 1.17 -6.06
C TYR A 37 -11.00 0.17 -5.24
N GLY A 38 -10.42 -0.81 -5.92
CA GLY A 38 -9.34 -1.62 -5.37
C GLY A 38 -8.03 -0.88 -5.62
N MET A 39 -7.20 -0.73 -4.58
CA MET A 39 -5.92 -0.04 -4.68
C MET A 39 -4.85 -0.82 -3.95
N ASN A 40 -3.66 -0.85 -4.51
CA ASN A 40 -2.45 -1.33 -3.88
C ASN A 40 -1.73 -0.14 -3.21
N VAL A 41 -1.31 -0.31 -1.95
CA VAL A 41 -0.76 0.75 -1.11
C VAL A 41 0.60 0.33 -0.58
N TRP A 42 1.64 1.11 -0.83
CA TRP A 42 2.98 0.84 -0.29
C TRP A 42 3.38 1.91 0.73
N THR A 43 4.24 1.52 1.67
CA THR A 43 5.04 2.52 2.37
C THR A 43 6.20 3.00 1.52
N TYR A 44 6.73 4.19 1.86
CA TYR A 44 7.92 4.71 1.18
C TYR A 44 9.16 3.81 1.32
N GLU A 45 9.34 3.14 2.47
CA GLU A 45 10.48 2.22 2.65
C GLU A 45 10.29 0.93 1.86
N PHE A 46 9.04 0.48 1.67
CA PHE A 46 8.76 -0.73 0.89
C PHE A 46 9.21 -0.60 -0.56
N LEU A 47 9.16 0.60 -1.16
CA LEU A 47 9.74 0.85 -2.48
C LEU A 47 11.21 0.42 -2.56
N LYS A 48 12.01 0.69 -1.52
CA LYS A 48 13.42 0.27 -1.48
C LYS A 48 13.53 -1.24 -1.40
N THR A 49 12.70 -1.87 -0.57
CA THR A 49 12.61 -3.33 -0.45
C THR A 49 12.28 -3.98 -1.79
N THR A 50 11.30 -3.47 -2.53
CA THR A 50 10.96 -3.97 -3.88
C THR A 50 12.12 -3.82 -4.85
N VAL A 51 12.81 -2.67 -4.87
CA VAL A 51 13.98 -2.47 -5.74
C VAL A 51 15.09 -3.50 -5.45
N GLU A 52 15.39 -3.76 -4.18
CA GLU A 52 16.41 -4.75 -3.82
C GLU A 52 15.98 -6.19 -4.13
N ASN A 53 14.69 -6.50 -3.98
CA ASN A 53 14.13 -7.78 -4.39
C ASN A 53 14.27 -7.99 -5.90
N ASP A 54 13.89 -6.98 -6.70
CA ASP A 54 13.98 -7.01 -8.18
C ASP A 54 15.42 -7.19 -8.68
N LYS A 55 16.39 -6.56 -8.01
CA LYS A 55 17.82 -6.78 -8.30
C LYS A 55 18.24 -8.22 -8.03
N THR A 56 17.71 -8.83 -6.98
CA THR A 56 18.09 -10.16 -6.51
C THR A 56 17.44 -11.27 -7.35
N ASN A 57 16.16 -11.13 -7.68
CA ASN A 57 15.40 -12.14 -8.43
C ASN A 57 15.48 -11.96 -9.96
N GLY A 58 15.94 -10.79 -10.44
CA GLY A 58 16.04 -10.45 -11.86
C GLY A 58 14.78 -9.81 -12.47
N ASP A 59 13.77 -9.53 -11.66
CA ASP A 59 12.54 -8.87 -12.10
C ASP A 59 12.79 -7.41 -12.51
N ASN A 60 11.87 -6.85 -13.30
CA ASN A 60 11.89 -5.46 -13.76
C ASN A 60 13.25 -4.98 -14.31
N LEU A 61 13.87 -5.83 -15.14
CA LEU A 61 15.23 -5.63 -15.69
C LEU A 61 16.29 -5.45 -14.60
N HIS A 62 16.33 -6.36 -13.62
CA HIS A 62 17.21 -6.30 -12.45
C HIS A 62 17.02 -5.01 -11.63
N GLY A 63 15.76 -4.61 -11.42
CA GLY A 63 15.39 -3.41 -10.67
C GLY A 63 15.73 -2.08 -11.36
N LEU A 64 15.84 -2.06 -12.69
CA LEU A 64 16.05 -0.81 -13.45
C LEU A 64 14.79 0.07 -13.44
N TYR A 65 13.61 -0.55 -13.31
CA TYR A 65 12.35 0.14 -13.05
C TYR A 65 11.55 -0.62 -12.00
N VAL A 66 10.49 -0.01 -11.50
CA VAL A 66 9.50 -0.65 -10.62
C VAL A 66 8.12 -0.21 -11.09
N ILE A 67 7.15 -1.12 -11.05
CA ILE A 67 5.74 -0.76 -11.25
C ILE A 67 5.22 -0.22 -9.92
N PRO A 68 4.87 1.08 -9.83
CA PRO A 68 4.51 1.69 -8.56
C PRO A 68 3.12 1.22 -8.08
N PRO A 69 2.83 1.39 -6.78
CA PRO A 69 1.48 1.21 -6.24
C PRO A 69 0.55 2.32 -6.71
N ASP A 70 -0.74 2.17 -6.43
CA ASP A 70 -1.73 3.23 -6.62
C ASP A 70 -1.54 4.36 -5.58
N LEU A 71 -1.04 4.03 -4.39
CA LEU A 71 -0.86 4.99 -3.30
C LEU A 71 0.41 4.73 -2.49
N PHE A 72 1.14 5.81 -2.20
CA PHE A 72 2.19 5.80 -1.19
C PHE A 72 1.71 6.42 0.12
N VAL A 73 2.09 5.79 1.23
CA VAL A 73 1.85 6.27 2.59
C VAL A 73 3.12 6.19 3.44
N LYS A 74 3.12 6.88 4.58
CA LYS A 74 4.25 6.80 5.52
C LYS A 74 4.26 5.49 6.31
N GLU A 75 3.08 5.02 6.68
CA GLU A 75 2.86 3.85 7.53
C GLU A 75 1.53 3.19 7.16
N LEU A 76 1.45 1.87 7.29
CA LEU A 76 0.24 1.08 7.00
C LEU A 76 -0.79 1.13 8.14
N THR A 77 -1.01 2.31 8.70
CA THR A 77 -2.07 2.52 9.68
C THR A 77 -3.32 3.03 8.98
N ARG A 78 -4.49 2.59 9.47
CA ARG A 78 -5.79 3.09 8.99
C ARG A 78 -5.84 4.63 8.98
N GLY A 79 -5.35 5.26 10.04
CA GLY A 79 -5.34 6.73 10.15
C GLY A 79 -4.47 7.42 9.09
N CYS A 80 -3.29 6.86 8.77
CA CYS A 80 -2.43 7.41 7.73
C CYS A 80 -3.08 7.26 6.34
N ILE A 81 -3.62 6.08 6.03
CA ILE A 81 -4.28 5.79 4.75
C ILE A 81 -5.53 6.67 4.57
N GLU A 82 -6.40 6.74 5.59
CA GLU A 82 -7.60 7.59 5.54
C GLU A 82 -7.26 9.08 5.38
N LYS A 83 -6.16 9.54 5.98
CA LYS A 83 -5.68 10.92 5.79
C LYS A 83 -5.24 11.15 4.36
N GLN A 84 -4.50 10.21 3.76
CA GLN A 84 -4.00 10.34 2.40
C GLN A 84 -5.13 10.33 1.37
N LEU A 85 -6.13 9.47 1.56
CA LEU A 85 -7.32 9.39 0.69
C LEU A 85 -8.20 10.64 0.72
N LYS A 86 -8.12 11.47 1.78
CA LYS A 86 -8.88 12.74 1.89
C LYS A 86 -8.18 13.95 1.30
N ILE A 87 -6.88 13.82 1.00
CA ILE A 87 -6.11 14.90 0.36
C ILE A 87 -6.39 14.93 -1.15
N TYR A 88 -6.97 13.86 -1.69
CA TYR A 88 -7.48 13.74 -3.06
C TYR A 88 -9.01 13.68 -3.08
#